data_AF-A0A3C1MWS9-F1
#
_entry.id   AF-A0A3C1MWS9-F1
#
_cell.length_a   1.000
_cell.length_b   1.000
_cell.length_c   1.000
_cell.angle_alpha   90.00
_cell.angle_beta   90.00
_cell.angle_gamma   90.00
#
_symmetry.space_group_name_H-M   'P 1'
#
loop_
_entity.id
_entity.type
_entity.pdbx_description
1 polymer ?
#
loop_
_entity_poly.entity_id
_entity_poly.type
_entity_poly.pdbx_seq_one_letter_code
_entity_poly.pdbx_strand_id
1 'polypeptide(L)'
;MAHTSPTVSFTVNACNSDAPYLEQTLRHMFRALNFDFCEKRVAYDPGRQEGKYAERIQGSQNVVEAILQRLLAEKIIDHVDVIPWNEAEQNRILRHYFGRADIDLKDFSGAPIYQYLYALDLCHGDYIFHVDSDMLFYRSGMQSWIDTGLALLQREPQVIVATPQGGPPQASNWLERLTGRSFEGKPKSAWHHADFTSTRYFLMDKARFHACLPLQQAKPGEPLENSLSHTFTAKGYQRWSMNGYDHWAIHPWKHDANYVRYLDELIWAVEQGIYPFKRAGFQWDMRTEGEHINEWLAVLRAHGRPV
;
A
#
# COMPACT_ATOMS: atom_id res chain seq x y z
N MET A 1 3.75 -35.70 -3.23
CA MET A 1 3.31 -34.66 -4.16
C MET A 1 4.32 -33.53 -4.06
N ALA A 2 4.88 -33.05 -5.17
CA ALA A 2 5.79 -31.92 -5.10
C ALA A 2 4.98 -30.71 -4.61
N HIS A 3 5.27 -30.21 -3.41
CA HIS A 3 4.70 -28.96 -2.95
C HIS A 3 5.28 -27.87 -3.86
N THR A 4 4.47 -27.35 -4.78
CA THR A 4 4.78 -26.12 -5.50
C THR A 4 4.87 -24.99 -4.47
N SER A 5 5.92 -24.17 -4.56
CA SER A 5 6.05 -22.99 -3.71
C SER A 5 4.83 -22.09 -3.89
N PRO A 6 4.32 -21.45 -2.82
CA PRO A 6 3.20 -20.53 -2.91
C PRO A 6 3.52 -19.37 -3.86
N THR A 7 2.52 -18.94 -4.63
CA THR A 7 2.65 -17.83 -5.59
C THR A 7 2.02 -16.55 -5.06
N VAL A 8 2.57 -15.40 -5.45
CA VAL A 8 2.05 -14.08 -5.04
C VAL A 8 1.79 -13.21 -6.25
N SER A 9 0.54 -12.72 -6.39
CA SER A 9 0.19 -11.67 -7.34
C SER A 9 0.49 -10.31 -6.73
N PHE A 10 1.18 -9.44 -7.46
CA PHE A 10 1.27 -8.01 -7.15
C PHE A 10 0.15 -7.26 -7.85
N THR A 11 -0.54 -6.38 -7.12
CA THR A 11 -1.55 -5.49 -7.69
C THR A 11 -1.45 -4.08 -7.09
N VAL A 12 -1.61 -3.06 -7.93
CA VAL A 12 -1.60 -1.66 -7.53
C VAL A 12 -2.76 -0.93 -8.20
N ASN A 13 -3.46 -0.09 -7.45
CA ASN A 13 -4.46 0.82 -8.01
C ASN A 13 -3.77 2.08 -8.54
N ALA A 14 -4.13 2.49 -9.75
CA ALA A 14 -3.67 3.74 -10.34
C ALA A 14 -4.84 4.56 -10.89
N CYS A 15 -4.69 5.88 -10.89
CA CYS A 15 -5.62 6.78 -11.56
C CYS A 15 -4.90 8.00 -12.15
N ASN A 16 -5.66 8.89 -12.81
CA ASN A 16 -5.10 10.09 -13.45
C ASN A 16 -4.37 11.04 -12.49
N SER A 17 -4.73 11.07 -11.19
CA SER A 17 -4.01 11.90 -10.21
C SER A 17 -2.62 11.39 -9.88
N ASP A 18 -2.30 10.16 -10.26
CA ASP A 18 -1.06 9.51 -9.86
C ASP A 18 0.09 9.80 -10.83
N ALA A 19 -0.22 10.34 -12.01
CA ALA A 19 0.75 10.65 -13.06
C ALA A 19 2.04 11.34 -12.56
N PRO A 20 2.01 12.28 -11.60
CA PRO A 20 3.23 12.95 -11.15
C PRO A 20 4.25 12.07 -10.41
N TYR A 21 3.84 10.91 -9.90
CA TYR A 21 4.67 10.04 -9.08
C TYR A 21 4.68 8.57 -9.49
N LEU A 22 3.68 8.11 -10.26
CA LEU A 22 3.41 6.71 -10.57
C LEU A 22 4.63 5.95 -11.11
N GLU A 23 5.38 6.57 -12.04
CA GLU A 23 6.54 5.89 -12.63
C GLU A 23 7.67 5.71 -11.61
N GLN A 24 8.01 6.75 -10.85
CA GLN A 24 9.10 6.69 -9.88
C GLN A 24 8.76 5.73 -8.74
N THR A 25 7.54 5.81 -8.21
CA THR A 25 7.09 4.98 -7.08
C THR A 25 7.01 3.50 -7.47
N LEU A 26 6.48 3.14 -8.63
CA LEU A 26 6.44 1.73 -9.05
C LEU A 26 7.84 1.15 -9.25
N ARG A 27 8.74 1.89 -9.89
CA ARG A 27 10.13 1.44 -10.05
C ARG A 27 10.82 1.26 -8.70
N HIS A 28 10.56 2.17 -7.75
CA HIS A 28 11.02 2.04 -6.38
C HIS A 28 10.44 0.79 -5.70
N MET A 29 9.13 0.58 -5.75
CA MET A 29 8.46 -0.57 -5.13
C MET A 29 9.11 -1.88 -5.57
N PHE A 30 9.31 -2.11 -6.87
CA PHE A 30 9.90 -3.37 -7.32
C PHE A 30 11.36 -3.56 -6.86
N ARG A 31 12.16 -2.49 -6.76
CA ARG A 31 13.51 -2.57 -6.17
C ARG A 31 13.47 -2.85 -4.66
N ALA A 32 12.60 -2.15 -3.95
CA ALA A 32 12.52 -2.22 -2.49
C ALA A 32 11.88 -3.52 -2.00
N LEU A 33 10.85 -4.01 -2.70
CA LEU A 33 10.18 -5.28 -2.39
C LEU A 33 11.06 -6.47 -2.76
N ASN A 34 11.79 -6.41 -3.89
CA ASN A 34 12.73 -7.43 -4.35
C ASN A 34 12.15 -8.85 -4.21
N PHE A 35 11.01 -9.06 -4.83
CA PHE A 35 10.25 -10.29 -4.75
C PHE A 35 9.88 -10.74 -6.17
N ASP A 36 9.87 -12.06 -6.38
CA ASP A 36 9.51 -12.67 -7.66
C ASP A 36 8.01 -12.94 -7.70
N PHE A 37 7.24 -11.95 -8.15
CA PHE A 37 5.79 -12.08 -8.28
C PHE A 37 5.43 -12.94 -9.49
N CYS A 38 4.39 -13.78 -9.35
CA CYS A 38 3.90 -14.57 -10.48
C CYS A 38 3.20 -13.70 -11.55
N GLU A 39 2.73 -12.52 -11.16
CA GLU A 39 2.21 -11.47 -12.04
C GLU A 39 2.27 -10.11 -11.34
N LYS A 40 2.44 -9.04 -12.12
CA LYS A 40 2.45 -7.65 -11.64
C LYS A 40 1.42 -6.83 -12.42
N ARG A 41 0.33 -6.46 -11.75
CA ARG A 41 -0.84 -5.82 -12.36
C ARG A 41 -1.00 -4.38 -11.90
N VAL A 42 -1.40 -3.50 -12.82
CA VAL A 42 -1.88 -2.16 -12.50
C VAL A 42 -3.37 -2.08 -12.84
N ALA A 43 -4.21 -1.88 -11.83
CA ALA A 43 -5.64 -1.64 -11.99
C ALA A 43 -5.89 -0.14 -12.21
N TYR A 44 -6.03 0.27 -13.47
CA TYR A 44 -6.05 1.68 -13.87
C TYR A 44 -7.46 2.22 -14.05
N ASP A 45 -7.83 3.22 -13.24
CA ASP A 45 -9.05 3.99 -13.40
C ASP A 45 -8.78 5.31 -14.18
N PRO A 46 -9.21 5.42 -15.44
CA PRO A 46 -9.12 6.66 -16.22
C PRO A 46 -10.20 7.68 -15.83
N GLY A 47 -11.11 7.32 -14.92
CA GLY A 47 -12.22 8.15 -14.47
C GLY A 47 -11.77 9.44 -13.78
N ARG A 48 -12.69 10.40 -13.75
CA ARG A 48 -12.48 11.64 -13.00
C ARG A 48 -12.56 11.34 -11.51
N GLN A 49 -11.58 11.83 -10.77
CA GLN A 49 -11.54 11.73 -9.33
C GLN A 49 -12.66 12.57 -8.68
N GLU A 50 -13.22 12.06 -7.59
CA GLU A 50 -14.35 12.65 -6.85
C GLU A 50 -14.00 12.79 -5.36
N GLY A 51 -14.83 13.51 -4.61
CA GLY A 51 -14.63 13.70 -3.17
C GLY A 51 -13.28 14.33 -2.83
N LYS A 52 -12.59 13.79 -1.82
CA LYS A 52 -11.28 14.32 -1.37
C LYS A 52 -10.17 14.24 -2.43
N TYR A 53 -10.38 13.47 -3.50
CA TYR A 53 -9.42 13.26 -4.58
C TYR A 53 -9.54 14.28 -5.70
N ALA A 54 -10.64 15.05 -5.76
CA ALA A 54 -10.90 16.03 -6.83
C ALA A 54 -9.92 17.22 -6.83
N GLU A 55 -9.32 17.54 -5.68
CA GLU A 55 -8.38 18.67 -5.51
C GLU A 55 -6.93 18.29 -5.82
N ARG A 56 -6.62 17.01 -6.10
CA ARG A 56 -5.27 16.56 -6.41
C ARG A 56 -4.81 17.08 -7.77
N ILE A 57 -3.49 17.28 -7.91
CA ILE A 57 -2.86 17.55 -9.21
C ILE A 57 -3.19 16.38 -10.15
N GLN A 58 -3.89 16.68 -11.24
CA GLN A 58 -4.28 15.66 -12.22
C GLN A 58 -3.25 15.60 -13.34
N GLY A 59 -2.80 14.39 -13.68
CA GLY A 59 -2.27 14.11 -15.01
C GLY A 59 -3.39 13.95 -16.02
N SER A 60 -3.05 14.00 -17.30
CA SER A 60 -3.98 13.56 -18.34
C SER A 60 -3.93 12.03 -18.48
N GLN A 61 -5.03 11.45 -18.96
CA GLN A 61 -5.08 10.04 -19.33
C GLN A 61 -3.91 9.64 -20.24
N ASN A 62 -3.61 10.45 -21.26
CA ASN A 62 -2.48 10.22 -22.18
C ASN A 62 -1.13 10.11 -21.46
N VAL A 63 -0.91 10.90 -20.40
CA VAL A 63 0.35 10.86 -19.63
C VAL A 63 0.44 9.56 -18.84
N VAL A 64 -0.63 9.15 -18.16
CA VAL A 64 -0.64 7.88 -17.41
C VAL A 64 -0.51 6.69 -18.34
N GLU A 65 -1.24 6.66 -19.45
CA GLU A 65 -1.14 5.58 -20.45
C GLU A 65 0.28 5.48 -21.02
N ALA A 66 0.94 6.62 -21.28
CA ALA A 66 2.33 6.61 -21.74
C ALA A 66 3.30 6.07 -20.67
N ILE A 67 3.09 6.38 -19.39
CA ILE A 67 3.87 5.79 -18.27
C ILE A 67 3.67 4.28 -18.24
N LEU A 68 2.42 3.81 -18.26
CA LEU A 68 2.08 2.40 -18.17
C LEU A 68 2.62 1.60 -19.36
N GLN A 69 2.57 2.16 -20.57
CA GLN A 69 3.17 1.56 -21.77
C GLN A 69 4.69 1.39 -21.64
N ARG A 70 5.40 2.38 -21.08
CA ARG A 70 6.85 2.24 -20.81
C ARG A 70 7.13 1.13 -19.81
N LEU A 71 6.38 1.10 -18.70
CA LEU A 71 6.54 0.07 -17.66
C LEU A 71 6.27 -1.35 -18.18
N LEU A 72 5.30 -1.52 -19.08
CA LEU A 72 5.04 -2.78 -19.79
C LEU A 72 6.19 -3.16 -20.73
N ALA A 73 6.64 -2.22 -21.56
CA ALA A 73 7.72 -2.46 -22.53
C ALA A 73 9.03 -2.87 -21.85
N GLU A 74 9.30 -2.30 -20.68
CA GLU A 74 10.46 -2.61 -19.84
C GLU A 74 10.26 -3.83 -18.92
N LYS A 75 9.07 -4.46 -18.96
CA LYS A 75 8.68 -5.61 -18.11
C LYS A 75 8.76 -5.34 -16.60
N ILE A 76 8.63 -4.07 -16.21
CA ILE A 76 8.48 -3.68 -14.81
C ILE A 76 7.14 -4.17 -14.30
N ILE A 77 6.08 -4.03 -15.10
CA ILE A 77 4.75 -4.62 -14.87
C ILE A 77 4.42 -5.58 -16.02
N ASP A 78 3.45 -6.47 -15.78
CA ASP A 78 3.04 -7.48 -16.77
C ASP A 78 1.66 -7.15 -17.38
N HIS A 79 0.79 -6.50 -16.61
CA HIS A 79 -0.58 -6.18 -17.01
C HIS A 79 -1.01 -4.77 -16.63
N VAL A 80 -1.84 -4.18 -17.48
CA VAL A 80 -2.61 -2.97 -17.22
C VAL A 80 -4.08 -3.31 -17.42
N ASP A 81 -4.83 -3.31 -16.33
CA ASP A 81 -6.23 -3.69 -16.29
C ASP A 81 -7.07 -2.43 -16.12
N VAL A 82 -7.64 -1.93 -17.23
CA VAL A 82 -8.48 -0.72 -17.21
C VAL A 82 -9.82 -1.04 -16.55
N ILE A 83 -10.21 -0.25 -15.55
CA ILE A 83 -11.43 -0.48 -14.78
C ILE A 83 -12.68 -0.33 -15.65
N PRO A 84 -13.51 -1.39 -15.78
CA PRO A 84 -14.71 -1.33 -16.59
C PRO A 84 -15.87 -0.71 -15.80
N TRP A 85 -16.24 0.53 -16.11
CA TRP A 85 -17.36 1.23 -15.46
C TRP A 85 -18.75 0.86 -16.02
N ASN A 86 -18.93 -0.37 -16.53
CA ASN A 86 -20.22 -0.85 -16.99
C ASN A 86 -21.00 -1.58 -15.88
N GLU A 87 -22.33 -1.50 -15.92
CA GLU A 87 -23.21 -2.04 -14.88
C GLU A 87 -23.07 -3.56 -14.70
N ALA A 88 -22.84 -4.31 -15.78
CA ALA A 88 -22.72 -5.77 -15.70
C ALA A 88 -21.50 -6.20 -14.88
N GLU A 89 -20.33 -5.59 -15.12
CA GLU A 89 -19.11 -5.89 -14.36
C GLU A 89 -19.17 -5.39 -12.92
N GLN A 90 -19.75 -4.20 -12.68
CA GLN A 90 -19.99 -3.70 -11.33
C GLN A 90 -20.86 -4.68 -10.52
N ASN A 91 -21.99 -5.10 -11.10
CA ASN A 91 -22.89 -6.06 -10.47
C ASN A 91 -22.22 -7.41 -10.22
N ARG A 92 -21.38 -7.90 -11.16
CA ARG A 92 -20.65 -9.15 -11.00
C ARG A 92 -19.72 -9.10 -9.79
N ILE A 93 -18.88 -8.06 -9.71
CA ILE A 93 -17.90 -7.88 -8.63
C ILE A 93 -18.61 -7.69 -7.29
N LEU A 94 -19.58 -6.77 -7.20
CA LEU A 94 -20.26 -6.50 -5.93
C LEU A 94 -21.02 -7.73 -5.41
N ARG A 95 -21.71 -8.47 -6.30
CA ARG A 95 -22.39 -9.72 -5.90
C ARG A 95 -21.42 -10.80 -5.46
N HIS A 96 -20.25 -10.92 -6.10
CA HIS A 96 -19.24 -11.88 -5.68
C HIS A 96 -18.74 -11.59 -4.26
N TYR A 97 -18.37 -10.33 -3.98
CA TYR A 97 -17.72 -9.98 -2.71
C TYR A 97 -18.70 -9.68 -1.58
N PHE A 98 -19.83 -9.03 -1.83
CA PHE A 98 -20.81 -8.65 -0.79
C PHE A 98 -22.08 -9.50 -0.81
N GLY A 99 -22.25 -10.39 -1.78
CA GLY A 99 -23.49 -11.17 -1.96
C GLY A 99 -24.68 -10.34 -2.47
N ARG A 100 -24.48 -9.04 -2.74
CA ARG A 100 -25.50 -8.08 -3.18
C ARG A 100 -24.87 -7.00 -4.06
N ALA A 101 -25.68 -6.33 -4.87
CA ALA A 101 -25.20 -5.34 -5.85
C ALA A 101 -25.45 -3.88 -5.42
N ASP A 102 -26.32 -3.65 -4.44
CA ASP A 102 -26.63 -2.34 -3.88
C ASP A 102 -25.59 -1.95 -2.81
N ILE A 103 -24.33 -1.92 -3.23
CA ILE A 103 -23.19 -1.41 -2.48
C ILE A 103 -22.66 -0.22 -3.27
N ASP A 104 -22.32 0.86 -2.58
CA ASP A 104 -21.73 2.03 -3.22
C ASP A 104 -20.39 1.65 -3.88
N LEU A 105 -20.15 2.16 -5.09
CA LEU A 105 -18.90 1.89 -5.83
C LEU A 105 -17.70 2.63 -5.22
N LYS A 106 -17.97 3.64 -4.39
CA LYS A 106 -17.00 4.46 -3.65
C LYS A 106 -17.54 4.70 -2.24
N ASP A 107 -16.65 4.91 -1.28
CA ASP A 107 -17.02 5.28 0.08
C ASP A 107 -17.48 6.74 0.19
N PHE A 108 -17.94 7.14 1.39
CA PHE A 108 -18.39 8.51 1.66
C PHE A 108 -17.32 9.60 1.44
N SER A 109 -16.04 9.24 1.36
CA SER A 109 -14.92 10.14 1.10
C SER A 109 -14.53 10.21 -0.38
N GLY A 110 -15.14 9.36 -1.22
CA GLY A 110 -14.83 9.19 -2.63
C GLY A 110 -13.77 8.12 -2.90
N ALA A 111 -13.32 7.36 -1.88
CA ALA A 111 -12.32 6.30 -2.08
C ALA A 111 -12.98 5.11 -2.77
N PRO A 112 -12.35 4.51 -3.79
CA PRO A 112 -13.02 3.48 -4.56
C PRO A 112 -13.20 2.21 -3.74
N ILE A 113 -14.36 1.57 -3.86
CA ILE A 113 -14.62 0.22 -3.35
C ILE A 113 -14.52 -0.76 -4.52
N TYR A 114 -15.19 -0.42 -5.63
CA TYR A 114 -15.25 -1.25 -6.83
C TYR A 114 -13.87 -1.51 -7.44
N GLN A 115 -13.04 -0.48 -7.61
CA GLN A 115 -11.70 -0.61 -8.20
C GLN A 115 -10.84 -1.63 -7.43
N TYR A 116 -10.80 -1.54 -6.09
CA TYR A 116 -10.05 -2.48 -5.27
C TYR A 116 -10.54 -3.90 -5.45
N LEU A 117 -11.85 -4.13 -5.37
CA LEU A 117 -12.40 -5.48 -5.51
C LEU A 117 -12.17 -6.05 -6.91
N TYR A 118 -12.28 -5.23 -7.95
CA TYR A 118 -11.94 -5.63 -9.31
C TYR A 118 -10.45 -6.00 -9.43
N ALA A 119 -9.55 -5.21 -8.83
CA ALA A 119 -8.12 -5.49 -8.83
C ALA A 119 -7.77 -6.81 -8.10
N LEU A 120 -8.48 -7.13 -7.02
CA LEU A 120 -8.33 -8.38 -6.28
C LEU A 120 -8.88 -9.59 -7.05
N ASP A 121 -9.99 -9.42 -7.78
CA ASP A 121 -10.65 -10.47 -8.57
C ASP A 121 -9.76 -11.01 -9.69
N LEU A 122 -8.93 -10.13 -10.27
CA LEU A 122 -8.00 -10.45 -11.36
C LEU A 122 -6.74 -11.19 -10.91
N CYS A 123 -6.41 -11.19 -9.62
CA CYS A 123 -5.19 -11.83 -9.13
C CYS A 123 -5.35 -13.35 -9.12
N HIS A 124 -4.40 -14.11 -9.64
CA HIS A 124 -4.44 -15.58 -9.73
C HIS A 124 -3.56 -16.31 -8.72
N GLY A 125 -2.64 -15.61 -8.05
CA GLY A 125 -1.74 -16.20 -7.05
C GLY A 125 -2.45 -16.73 -5.81
N ASP A 126 -1.76 -17.62 -5.09
CA ASP A 126 -2.24 -18.15 -3.80
C ASP A 126 -2.35 -17.05 -2.74
N TYR A 127 -1.51 -16.03 -2.88
CA TYR A 127 -1.49 -14.82 -2.07
C TYR A 127 -1.59 -13.58 -2.96
N ILE A 128 -2.13 -12.52 -2.40
CA ILE A 128 -2.25 -11.22 -3.07
C ILE A 128 -1.47 -10.19 -2.26
N PHE A 129 -0.50 -9.54 -2.89
CA PHE A 129 0.11 -8.33 -2.37
C PHE A 129 -0.45 -7.10 -3.09
N HIS A 130 -1.29 -6.35 -2.39
CA HIS A 130 -1.87 -5.10 -2.89
C HIS A 130 -1.19 -3.88 -2.28
N VAL A 131 -1.06 -2.80 -3.06
CA VAL A 131 -0.52 -1.50 -2.62
C VAL A 131 -1.23 -0.31 -3.31
N ASP A 132 -1.25 0.83 -2.63
CA ASP A 132 -1.48 2.13 -3.27
C ASP A 132 -0.26 2.54 -4.10
N SER A 133 -0.49 3.30 -5.19
CA SER A 133 0.55 3.72 -6.15
C SER A 133 1.59 4.67 -5.59
N ASP A 134 1.40 5.20 -4.39
CA ASP A 134 2.27 6.20 -3.74
C ASP A 134 3.07 5.65 -2.54
N MET A 135 2.95 4.35 -2.26
CA MET A 135 3.65 3.70 -1.15
C MET A 135 5.16 3.65 -1.39
N LEU A 136 5.92 3.99 -0.35
CA LEU A 136 7.38 3.82 -0.32
C LEU A 136 7.75 2.75 0.70
N PHE A 137 8.69 1.89 0.32
CA PHE A 137 9.13 0.74 1.12
C PHE A 137 10.63 0.82 1.39
N TYR A 138 11.00 0.60 2.64
CA TYR A 138 12.38 0.32 3.01
C TYR A 138 12.56 -1.16 3.28
N ARG A 139 13.76 -1.62 2.96
CA ARG A 139 14.22 -2.96 3.23
C ARG A 139 15.69 -2.94 3.61
N SER A 140 16.00 -3.53 4.75
CA SER A 140 17.34 -3.89 5.17
C SER A 140 17.76 -5.21 4.50
N GLY A 141 18.92 -5.23 3.86
CA GLY A 141 19.50 -6.43 3.26
C GLY A 141 18.78 -6.94 2.00
N MET A 142 19.02 -8.20 1.65
CA MET A 142 18.60 -8.82 0.39
C MET A 142 17.32 -9.65 0.47
N GLN A 143 16.77 -9.93 1.65
CA GLN A 143 15.58 -10.74 1.79
C GLN A 143 14.32 -9.88 1.71
N SER A 144 13.30 -10.31 0.97
CA SER A 144 12.01 -9.60 0.93
C SER A 144 11.26 -9.79 2.25
N TRP A 145 10.58 -8.75 2.72
CA TRP A 145 9.66 -8.91 3.85
C TRP A 145 8.48 -9.83 3.48
N ILE A 146 8.14 -9.92 2.19
CA ILE A 146 7.06 -10.78 1.67
C ILE A 146 7.37 -12.26 1.98
N ASP A 147 8.63 -12.70 1.85
CA ASP A 147 9.03 -14.07 2.24
C ASP A 147 8.71 -14.34 3.72
N THR A 148 8.98 -13.35 4.58
CA THR A 148 8.72 -13.45 6.02
C THR A 148 7.22 -13.41 6.32
N GLY A 149 6.45 -12.62 5.56
CA GLY A 149 5.00 -12.56 5.63
C GLY A 149 4.33 -13.87 5.18
N LEU A 150 4.81 -14.49 4.10
CA LEU A 150 4.33 -15.80 3.64
C LEU A 150 4.56 -16.88 4.70
N ALA A 151 5.76 -16.91 5.28
CA ALA A 151 6.08 -17.84 6.36
C ALA A 151 5.15 -17.66 7.58
N LEU A 152 4.78 -16.41 7.91
CA LEU A 152 3.78 -16.14 8.95
C LEU A 152 2.40 -16.70 8.56
N LEU A 153 1.89 -16.34 7.39
CA LEU A 153 0.55 -16.74 6.94
C LEU A 153 0.41 -18.27 6.90
N GLN A 154 1.45 -18.97 6.46
CA GLN A 154 1.48 -20.43 6.44
C GLN A 154 1.50 -21.05 7.84
N ARG A 155 2.22 -20.43 8.78
CA ARG A 155 2.37 -20.93 10.16
C ARG A 155 1.14 -20.67 11.03
N GLU A 156 0.52 -19.51 10.86
CA GLU A 156 -0.57 -19.02 11.72
C GLU A 156 -1.91 -19.08 10.97
N PRO A 157 -2.72 -20.14 11.13
CA PRO A 157 -3.97 -20.31 10.37
C PRO A 157 -5.01 -19.21 10.61
N GLN A 158 -4.93 -18.52 11.74
CA GLN A 158 -5.80 -17.39 12.09
C GLN A 158 -5.40 -16.07 11.40
N VAL A 159 -4.19 -15.96 10.85
CA VAL A 159 -3.72 -14.71 10.24
C VAL A 159 -4.10 -14.68 8.77
N ILE A 160 -4.92 -13.72 8.36
CA ILE A 160 -5.34 -13.57 6.95
C ILE A 160 -4.51 -12.54 6.20
N VAL A 161 -3.99 -11.54 6.92
CA VAL A 161 -3.20 -10.45 6.35
C VAL A 161 -1.91 -10.25 7.15
N ALA A 162 -0.81 -10.10 6.42
CA ALA A 162 0.50 -9.71 6.93
C ALA A 162 0.95 -8.37 6.29
N THR A 163 1.70 -7.56 7.05
CA THR A 163 2.23 -6.26 6.59
C THR A 163 3.60 -5.98 7.21
N PRO A 164 4.47 -5.20 6.55
CA PRO A 164 5.68 -4.66 7.19
C PRO A 164 5.31 -3.62 8.26
N GLN A 165 6.31 -3.14 8.99
CA GLN A 165 6.11 -2.09 9.99
C GLN A 165 5.57 -0.80 9.35
N GLY A 166 4.59 -0.17 10.00
CA GLY A 166 4.09 1.13 9.59
C GLY A 166 5.08 2.25 9.96
N GLY A 167 5.78 2.75 8.96
CA GLY A 167 6.71 3.87 9.05
C GLY A 167 8.05 3.56 9.73
N PRO A 168 9.07 4.41 9.51
CA PRO A 168 10.33 4.32 10.23
C PRO A 168 10.18 4.76 11.69
N PRO A 169 11.20 4.55 12.55
CA PRO A 169 11.24 5.09 13.90
C PRO A 169 10.88 6.58 13.96
N GLN A 170 10.10 6.96 14.96
CA GLN A 170 9.74 8.35 15.24
C GLN A 170 9.82 8.60 16.74
N ALA A 171 10.27 9.79 17.13
CA ALA A 171 10.27 10.18 18.52
C ALA A 171 8.85 10.13 19.12
N SER A 172 8.66 9.25 20.08
CA SER A 172 7.39 8.97 20.78
C SER A 172 7.11 9.95 21.92
N ASN A 173 8.15 10.59 22.45
CA ASN A 173 8.07 11.48 23.60
C ASN A 173 9.07 12.64 23.52
N TRP A 174 8.96 13.61 24.43
CA TRP A 174 9.78 14.81 24.42
C TRP A 174 11.27 14.52 24.65
N LEU A 175 11.61 13.50 25.44
CA LEU A 175 13.01 13.13 25.70
C LEU A 175 13.67 12.59 24.44
N GLU A 176 13.00 11.70 23.70
CA GLU A 176 13.47 11.21 22.40
C GLU A 176 13.58 12.35 21.39
N ARG A 177 12.63 13.30 21.40
CA ARG A 177 12.74 14.52 20.59
C ARG A 177 13.92 15.39 20.99
N LEU A 178 14.34 15.42 22.25
CA LEU A 178 15.53 16.17 22.66
C LEU A 178 16.81 15.44 22.22
N THR A 179 16.92 14.16 22.57
CA THR A 179 18.15 13.36 22.36
C THR A 179 18.36 12.94 20.91
N GLY A 180 17.30 12.90 20.10
CA GLY A 180 17.35 12.37 18.73
C GLY A 180 17.57 10.85 18.67
N ARG A 181 17.24 10.13 19.75
CA ARG A 181 17.42 8.67 19.85
C ARG A 181 16.12 8.03 20.33
N SER A 182 15.78 6.88 19.76
CA SER A 182 14.69 6.04 20.28
C SER A 182 15.13 5.36 21.58
N PHE A 183 14.21 5.28 22.55
CA PHE A 183 14.37 4.46 23.75
C PHE A 183 13.60 3.15 23.67
N GLU A 184 12.98 2.87 22.52
CA GLU A 184 12.30 1.62 22.27
C GLU A 184 13.31 0.45 22.32
N GLY A 185 12.99 -0.55 23.15
CA GLY A 185 13.78 -1.78 23.22
C GLY A 185 13.61 -2.64 21.97
N LYS A 186 14.44 -3.67 21.82
CA LYS A 186 14.22 -4.67 20.77
C LYS A 186 12.85 -5.34 20.98
N PRO A 187 12.05 -5.53 19.92
CA PRO A 187 10.73 -6.13 20.05
C PRO A 187 10.86 -7.58 20.55
N LYS A 188 9.93 -7.99 21.42
CA LYS A 188 9.91 -9.34 22.01
C LYS A 188 9.43 -10.42 21.02
N SER A 189 8.62 -10.02 20.04
CA SER A 189 8.10 -10.87 18.97
C SER A 189 8.36 -10.18 17.63
N ALA A 190 8.50 -10.95 16.56
CA ALA A 190 8.65 -10.40 15.20
C ALA A 190 7.35 -9.79 14.65
N TRP A 191 6.20 -10.07 15.28
CA TRP A 191 4.88 -9.68 14.81
C TRP A 191 3.98 -9.24 15.97
N HIS A 192 3.03 -8.36 15.68
CA HIS A 192 1.94 -7.99 16.59
C HIS A 192 0.58 -8.03 15.87
N HIS A 193 -0.48 -8.26 16.64
CA HIS A 193 -1.86 -8.13 16.19
C HIS A 193 -2.20 -6.66 15.93
N ALA A 194 -2.82 -6.36 14.81
CA ALA A 194 -3.35 -5.04 14.48
C ALA A 194 -4.84 -5.14 14.18
N ASP A 195 -5.63 -4.30 14.84
CA ASP A 195 -7.10 -4.35 14.82
C ASP A 195 -7.71 -3.80 13.51
N PHE A 196 -6.88 -3.28 12.62
CA PHE A 196 -7.32 -2.59 11.40
C PHE A 196 -6.57 -3.06 10.15
N THR A 197 -7.32 -3.49 9.14
CA THR A 197 -6.81 -3.88 7.82
C THR A 197 -6.92 -2.71 6.86
N SER A 198 -5.86 -1.90 6.77
CA SER A 198 -5.80 -0.85 5.76
C SER A 198 -5.69 -1.40 4.34
N THR A 199 -6.25 -0.67 3.40
CA THR A 199 -6.16 -0.97 1.95
C THR A 199 -4.88 -0.43 1.30
N ARG A 200 -4.13 0.45 1.97
CA ARG A 200 -2.90 1.07 1.42
C ARG A 200 -1.82 0.07 1.03
N TYR A 201 -1.68 -1.01 1.80
CA TYR A 201 -0.81 -2.13 1.48
C TYR A 201 -1.13 -3.34 2.36
N PHE A 202 -1.15 -4.53 1.75
CA PHE A 202 -1.33 -5.79 2.48
C PHE A 202 -0.88 -7.00 1.66
N LEU A 203 -0.29 -7.99 2.34
CA LEU A 203 -0.12 -9.35 1.83
C LEU A 203 -1.23 -10.22 2.42
N MET A 204 -2.07 -10.82 1.59
CA MET A 204 -3.27 -11.54 2.00
C MET A 204 -3.29 -12.97 1.47
N ASP A 205 -3.71 -13.90 2.31
CA ASP A 205 -4.04 -15.27 1.90
C ASP A 205 -5.38 -15.28 1.15
N LYS A 206 -5.33 -15.62 -0.14
CA LYS A 206 -6.50 -15.53 -1.02
C LYS A 206 -7.58 -16.54 -0.66
N ALA A 207 -7.21 -17.75 -0.25
CA ALA A 207 -8.15 -18.79 0.12
C ALA A 207 -8.92 -18.41 1.40
N ARG A 208 -8.22 -17.89 2.41
CA ARG A 208 -8.84 -17.38 3.64
C ARG A 208 -9.74 -16.18 3.36
N PHE A 209 -9.32 -15.28 2.46
CA PHE A 209 -10.16 -14.17 2.03
C PHE A 209 -11.48 -14.62 1.39
N HIS A 210 -11.44 -15.58 0.45
CA HIS A 210 -12.67 -16.12 -0.12
C HIS A 210 -13.55 -16.84 0.91
N ALA A 211 -12.95 -17.50 1.90
CA ALA A 211 -13.70 -18.12 3.00
C ALA A 211 -14.39 -17.10 3.93
N CYS A 212 -13.96 -15.84 3.93
CA CYS A 212 -14.62 -14.75 4.66
C CYS A 212 -15.87 -14.22 3.96
N LEU A 213 -16.03 -14.46 2.66
CA LEU A 213 -17.13 -13.89 1.88
C LEU A 213 -18.50 -14.45 2.32
N PRO A 214 -19.58 -13.66 2.21
CA PRO A 214 -19.60 -12.26 1.77
C PRO A 214 -19.02 -11.29 2.80
N LEU A 215 -18.41 -10.21 2.31
CA LEU A 215 -18.01 -9.05 3.11
C LEU A 215 -19.23 -8.38 3.74
N GLN A 216 -19.03 -7.84 4.93
CA GLN A 216 -20.05 -7.17 5.72
C GLN A 216 -19.63 -5.73 5.97
N GLN A 217 -20.53 -4.79 5.65
CA GLN A 217 -20.37 -3.41 6.06
C GLN A 217 -20.92 -3.22 7.46
N ALA A 218 -20.15 -2.61 8.37
CA ALA A 218 -20.68 -2.21 9.68
C ALA A 218 -21.60 -0.99 9.55
N LYS A 219 -21.33 -0.12 8.57
CA LYS A 219 -22.17 1.03 8.18
C LYS A 219 -22.26 1.13 6.65
N PRO A 220 -23.43 1.50 6.08
CA PRO A 220 -23.54 1.77 4.65
C PRO A 220 -22.53 2.82 4.17
N GLY A 221 -21.94 2.60 3.00
CA GLY A 221 -21.00 3.53 2.36
C GLY A 221 -19.66 3.70 3.09
N GLU A 222 -19.33 2.82 4.05
CA GLU A 222 -18.05 2.87 4.74
C GLU A 222 -16.87 2.48 3.83
N PRO A 223 -15.63 2.90 4.18
CA PRO A 223 -14.42 2.49 3.45
C PRO A 223 -14.29 0.98 3.38
N LEU A 224 -13.76 0.45 2.27
CA LEU A 224 -13.53 -0.99 2.10
C LEU A 224 -12.68 -1.59 3.23
N GLU A 225 -11.68 -0.86 3.71
CA GLU A 225 -10.85 -1.27 4.86
C GLU A 225 -11.65 -1.50 6.15
N ASN A 226 -12.73 -0.75 6.37
CA ASN A 226 -13.63 -0.98 7.50
C ASN A 226 -14.41 -2.29 7.32
N SER A 227 -14.93 -2.53 6.12
CA SER A 227 -15.67 -3.75 5.81
C SER A 227 -14.78 -5.00 5.89
N LEU A 228 -13.53 -4.90 5.43
CA LEU A 228 -12.52 -5.96 5.59
C LEU A 228 -12.24 -6.21 7.08
N SER A 229 -11.92 -5.16 7.84
CA SER A 229 -11.58 -5.27 9.27
C SER A 229 -12.72 -5.87 10.09
N HIS A 230 -13.95 -5.39 9.85
CA HIS A 230 -15.15 -5.89 10.49
C HIS A 230 -15.39 -7.37 10.15
N THR A 231 -15.34 -7.72 8.86
CA THR A 231 -15.59 -9.10 8.40
C THR A 231 -14.54 -10.06 8.96
N PHE A 232 -13.25 -9.71 8.89
CA PHE A 232 -12.18 -10.58 9.37
C PHE A 232 -12.30 -10.84 10.87
N THR A 233 -12.53 -9.79 11.65
CA THR A 233 -12.74 -9.92 13.10
C THR A 233 -13.95 -10.79 13.42
N ALA A 234 -15.09 -10.56 12.76
CA ALA A 234 -16.31 -11.34 12.95
C ALA A 234 -16.16 -12.82 12.58
N LYS A 235 -15.23 -13.13 11.66
CA LYS A 235 -14.91 -14.50 11.22
C LYS A 235 -13.72 -15.12 11.99
N GLY A 236 -13.18 -14.44 12.99
CA GLY A 236 -12.07 -14.93 13.81
C GLY A 236 -10.69 -14.86 13.15
N TYR A 237 -10.56 -14.12 12.04
CA TYR A 237 -9.29 -13.87 11.38
C TYR A 237 -8.63 -12.59 11.88
N GLN A 238 -7.31 -12.55 11.73
CA GLN A 238 -6.45 -11.50 12.25
C GLN A 238 -5.53 -10.92 11.18
N ARG A 239 -5.23 -9.62 11.31
CA ARG A 239 -4.14 -8.97 10.57
C ARG A 239 -2.97 -8.76 11.52
N TRP A 240 -1.78 -9.19 11.10
CA TRP A 240 -0.56 -8.98 11.86
C TRP A 240 0.41 -8.07 11.10
N SER A 241 1.15 -7.26 11.84
CA SER A 241 2.18 -6.36 11.29
C SER A 241 3.54 -6.71 11.88
N MET A 242 4.60 -6.59 11.08
CA MET A 242 5.96 -6.81 11.55
C MET A 242 6.30 -5.82 12.65
N ASN A 243 7.06 -6.27 13.65
CA ASN A 243 7.73 -5.41 14.60
C ASN A 243 9.17 -5.15 14.14
N GLY A 244 9.70 -4.01 14.59
CA GLY A 244 11.07 -3.60 14.27
C GLY A 244 11.14 -2.81 12.96
N TYR A 245 12.35 -2.49 12.55
CA TYR A 245 12.60 -1.47 11.53
C TYR A 245 13.48 -1.96 10.37
N ASP A 246 13.63 -3.28 10.23
CA ASP A 246 14.33 -3.88 9.09
C ASP A 246 13.50 -3.78 7.81
N HIS A 247 12.17 -3.74 7.93
CA HIS A 247 11.25 -3.52 6.82
C HIS A 247 10.13 -2.60 7.29
N TRP A 248 9.95 -1.47 6.61
CA TRP A 248 8.86 -0.55 6.90
C TRP A 248 8.31 0.08 5.63
N ALA A 249 7.05 0.51 5.69
CA ALA A 249 6.37 1.21 4.61
C ALA A 249 5.88 2.57 5.09
N ILE A 250 6.00 3.59 4.24
CA ILE A 250 5.56 4.95 4.53
C ILE A 250 4.72 5.49 3.35
N HIS A 251 3.72 6.29 3.66
CA HIS A 251 2.77 6.84 2.70
C HIS A 251 2.80 8.37 2.75
N PRO A 252 2.79 9.09 1.62
CA PRO A 252 2.72 10.55 1.62
C PRO A 252 1.42 11.04 2.23
N TRP A 253 1.48 11.98 3.18
CA TRP A 253 0.26 12.56 3.74
C TRP A 253 -0.56 13.31 2.66
N LYS A 254 0.14 13.96 1.73
CA LYS A 254 -0.42 14.67 0.58
C LYS A 254 0.47 14.53 -0.65
N HIS A 255 -0.15 14.62 -1.82
CA HIS A 255 0.51 14.69 -3.13
C HIS A 255 0.73 16.14 -3.56
N ASP A 256 1.36 16.93 -2.69
CA ASP A 256 1.60 18.34 -2.95
C ASP A 256 2.83 18.59 -3.84
N ALA A 257 3.06 19.85 -4.18
CA ALA A 257 4.20 20.25 -5.01
C ALA A 257 5.56 19.88 -4.40
N ASN A 258 5.69 19.83 -3.07
CA ASN A 258 6.94 19.44 -2.42
C ASN A 258 7.18 17.94 -2.56
N TYR A 259 6.17 17.11 -2.34
CA TYR A 259 6.26 15.66 -2.53
C TYR A 259 6.71 15.33 -3.96
N VAL A 260 6.03 15.90 -4.96
CA VAL A 260 6.36 15.66 -6.38
C VAL A 260 7.75 16.20 -6.72
N ARG A 261 8.10 17.40 -6.26
CA ARG A 261 9.39 18.04 -6.57
C ARG A 261 10.60 17.26 -6.06
N TYR A 262 10.50 16.68 -4.86
CA TYR A 262 11.62 16.00 -4.19
C TYR A 262 11.46 14.47 -4.17
N LEU A 263 10.58 13.92 -5.00
CA LEU A 263 10.21 12.50 -4.94
C LEU A 263 11.41 11.57 -5.09
N ASP A 264 12.33 11.87 -6.02
CA ASP A 264 13.51 11.03 -6.25
C ASP A 264 14.45 11.04 -5.04
N GLU A 265 14.61 12.17 -4.36
CA GLU A 265 15.40 12.28 -3.14
C GLU A 265 14.70 11.63 -1.95
N LEU A 266 13.38 11.73 -1.85
CA LEU A 266 12.58 11.06 -0.82
C LEU A 266 12.65 9.54 -0.99
N ILE A 267 12.51 9.04 -2.22
CA ILE A 267 12.72 7.62 -2.58
C ILE A 267 14.12 7.19 -2.19
N TRP A 268 15.15 7.97 -2.56
CA TRP A 268 16.53 7.67 -2.20
C TRP A 268 16.70 7.56 -0.67
N ALA A 269 16.16 8.52 0.08
CA ALA A 269 16.25 8.48 1.55
C ALA A 269 15.59 7.22 2.10
N VAL A 270 14.38 6.89 1.63
CA VAL A 270 13.68 5.68 2.05
C VAL A 270 14.48 4.43 1.73
N GLU A 271 15.02 4.29 0.51
CA GLU A 271 15.84 3.13 0.11
C GLU A 271 17.12 2.99 0.95
N GLN A 272 17.68 4.09 1.43
CA GLN A 272 18.86 4.09 2.31
C GLN A 272 18.54 3.93 3.80
N GLY A 273 17.26 3.78 4.17
CA GLY A 273 16.85 3.74 5.58
C GLY A 273 17.05 5.09 6.29
N ILE A 274 17.07 6.18 5.53
CA ILE A 274 17.28 7.55 5.99
C ILE A 274 15.91 8.24 6.13
N TYR A 275 15.66 8.83 7.29
CA TYR A 275 14.39 9.49 7.61
C TYR A 275 14.56 10.53 8.73
N PRO A 276 13.68 11.54 8.82
CA PRO A 276 13.64 12.42 9.97
C PRO A 276 13.03 11.70 11.18
N PHE A 277 13.87 11.41 12.19
CA PHE A 277 13.41 10.84 13.46
C PHE A 277 12.50 11.80 14.23
N LYS A 278 12.78 13.10 14.15
CA LYS A 278 11.92 14.17 14.67
C LYS A 278 11.07 14.68 13.51
N ARG A 279 9.82 14.22 13.44
CA ARG A 279 8.89 14.64 12.40
C ARG A 279 7.47 14.86 12.92
N ALA A 280 6.67 15.59 12.15
CA ALA A 280 5.25 15.82 12.43
C ALA A 280 4.37 14.69 11.85
N GLY A 281 3.16 14.52 12.40
CA GLY A 281 2.19 13.53 11.94
C GLY A 281 2.35 12.16 12.59
N PHE A 282 1.58 11.19 12.06
CA PHE A 282 1.68 9.80 12.49
C PHE A 282 2.95 9.14 11.93
N GLN A 283 3.36 8.04 12.57
CA GLN A 283 4.59 7.32 12.22
C GLN A 283 4.66 6.92 10.74
N TRP A 284 3.52 6.52 10.17
CA TRP A 284 3.38 6.04 8.80
C TRP A 284 3.17 7.16 7.76
N ASP A 285 3.10 8.44 8.19
CA ASP A 285 2.90 9.56 7.28
C ASP A 285 4.24 10.24 6.91
N MET A 286 4.47 10.39 5.61
CA MET A 286 5.50 11.26 5.05
C MET A 286 4.87 12.63 4.81
N ARG A 287 5.09 13.58 5.73
CA ARG A 287 4.62 14.96 5.58
C ARG A 287 5.62 15.79 4.80
N THR A 288 5.13 16.47 3.77
CA THR A 288 5.91 17.32 2.86
C THR A 288 5.28 18.69 2.66
N GLU A 289 4.11 18.94 3.23
CA GLU A 289 3.38 20.17 3.00
C GLU A 289 3.98 21.35 3.76
N GLY A 290 4.03 22.51 3.10
CA GLY A 290 4.54 23.74 3.70
C GLY A 290 5.95 23.55 4.25
N GLU A 291 6.14 23.85 5.54
CA GLU A 291 7.43 23.76 6.21
C GLU A 291 7.83 22.33 6.61
N HIS A 292 6.90 21.36 6.58
CA HIS A 292 7.19 19.98 6.97
C HIS A 292 8.21 19.30 6.05
N ILE A 293 8.31 19.71 4.78
CA ILE A 293 9.37 19.24 3.88
C ILE A 293 10.77 19.47 4.46
N ASN A 294 10.98 20.54 5.24
CA ASN A 294 12.29 20.88 5.80
C ASN A 294 12.84 19.79 6.73
N GLU A 295 11.98 19.00 7.35
CA GLU A 295 12.37 17.85 8.17
C GLU A 295 13.11 16.81 7.30
N TRP A 296 12.57 16.49 6.13
CA TRP A 296 13.20 15.59 5.15
C TRP A 296 14.42 16.24 4.49
N LEU A 297 14.33 17.49 4.06
CA LEU A 297 15.45 18.17 3.39
C LEU A 297 16.66 18.34 4.31
N ALA A 298 16.45 18.54 5.61
CA ALA A 298 17.55 18.62 6.58
C ALA A 298 18.35 17.30 6.63
N VAL A 299 17.66 16.16 6.64
CA VAL A 299 18.31 14.85 6.65
C VAL A 299 18.99 14.57 5.31
N LEU A 300 18.33 14.92 4.20
CA LEU A 300 18.91 14.82 2.85
C LEU A 300 20.20 15.63 2.71
N ARG A 301 20.21 16.90 3.16
CA ARG A 301 21.42 17.74 3.19
C ARG A 301 22.52 17.15 4.06
N ALA A 302 22.18 16.61 5.23
CA ALA A 302 23.14 15.96 6.12
C ALA A 302 23.84 14.74 5.47
N HIS A 303 23.21 14.14 4.45
CA HIS A 303 23.77 13.03 3.66
C HIS A 303 24.24 13.46 2.26
N GLY A 304 24.48 14.77 2.06
CA GLY A 304 25.09 15.30 0.83
C GLY A 304 24.19 15.29 -0.41
N ARG A 305 22.86 15.19 -0.23
CA ARG A 305 21.92 15.26 -1.35
C ARG A 305 21.69 16.71 -1.80
N PRO A 306 21.61 16.98 -3.12
CA PRO A 306 21.32 18.31 -3.64
C PRO A 306 19.82 18.60 -3.53
N VAL A 307 19.41 19.35 -2.48
CA VAL A 307 18.02 19.75 -2.23
C VAL A 307 17.86 21.20 -1.81
#